data_AF-A0A821TGM3-F1
#
_entry.id   AF-A0A821TGM3-F1
#
_cell.length_a   1.000
_cell.length_b   1.000
_cell.length_c   1.000
_cell.angle_alpha   90.00
_cell.angle_beta   90.00
_cell.angle_gamma   90.00
#
_symmetry.space_group_name_H-M   'P 1'
#
loop_
_entity.id
_entity.type
_entity.pdbx_description
1 polymer ?
#
loop_
_entity_poly.entity_id
_entity_poly.type
_entity_poly.pdbx_seq_one_letter_code
_entity_poly.pdbx_strand_id
1 'polypeptide(L)'
;MHRIEQETNRELFITNKTNYNKSSSKRTSLNVGVIIGGFAIVSFIGLVILSLLLAIPITVLVIGLHYRDPRYCPIEPRISLFLIVHGAVGIGCLVVNIILGIIVLLFIRRDSSMAIILTSISSILSHTHGTLIWIWLIIGSVWTFSVHKQITHEYDTVNHFYTYNYCHPVLYRFAFIYLIIVYVLLGVGCCCRWLMLCCRAIE
;
A
#
# COMPACT_ATOMS: atom_id res chain seq x y z
N MET A 1 -63.97 15.10 -41.16
CA MET A 1 -62.66 15.73 -40.92
C MET A 1 -62.23 15.69 -39.46
N HIS A 2 -63.04 16.18 -38.52
CA HIS A 2 -62.67 16.25 -37.08
C HIS A 2 -62.26 14.93 -36.40
N ARG A 3 -62.82 13.78 -36.84
CA ARG A 3 -62.51 12.47 -36.24
C ARG A 3 -61.14 11.93 -36.66
N ILE A 4 -60.70 12.22 -37.89
CA ILE A 4 -59.40 11.78 -38.43
C ILE A 4 -58.26 12.53 -37.73
N GLU A 5 -58.44 13.83 -37.50
CA GLU A 5 -57.45 14.67 -36.81
C GLU A 5 -57.23 14.25 -35.35
N GLN A 6 -58.28 13.77 -34.67
CA GLN A 6 -58.15 13.24 -33.32
C GLN A 6 -57.41 11.90 -33.26
N GLU A 7 -57.56 11.03 -34.25
CA GLU A 7 -56.80 9.78 -34.34
C GLU A 7 -55.33 10.05 -34.63
N THR A 8 -55.02 10.96 -35.55
CA THR A 8 -53.63 11.34 -35.88
C THR A 8 -52.90 11.93 -34.67
N ASN A 9 -53.56 12.79 -33.88
CA ASN A 9 -52.97 13.33 -32.65
C ASN A 9 -52.74 12.26 -31.57
N ARG A 10 -53.59 11.23 -31.51
CA ARG A 10 -53.45 10.12 -30.56
C ARG A 10 -52.26 9.24 -30.91
N GLU A 11 -52.09 8.90 -32.19
CA GLU A 11 -50.94 8.16 -32.71
C GLU A 11 -49.61 8.91 -32.45
N LEU A 12 -49.59 10.22 -32.72
CA LEU A 12 -48.42 11.07 -32.48
C LEU A 12 -48.03 11.11 -31.00
N PHE A 13 -49.01 11.21 -30.09
CA PHE A 13 -48.78 11.20 -28.66
C PHE A 13 -48.21 9.86 -28.16
N ILE A 14 -48.74 8.73 -28.67
CA ILE A 14 -48.26 7.38 -28.30
C ILE A 14 -46.83 7.17 -28.79
N THR A 15 -46.53 7.59 -30.02
CA THR A 15 -45.18 7.44 -30.62
C THR A 15 -44.15 8.30 -29.91
N ASN A 16 -44.53 9.49 -29.44
CA ASN A 16 -43.61 10.36 -28.70
C ASN A 16 -43.32 9.80 -27.30
N LYS A 17 -44.34 9.25 -26.63
CA LYS A 17 -44.21 8.62 -25.30
C LYS A 17 -43.33 7.37 -25.34
N THR A 18 -43.44 6.54 -26.38
CA THR A 18 -42.60 5.34 -26.54
C THR A 18 -41.14 5.69 -26.82
N ASN A 19 -40.87 6.70 -27.65
CA ASN A 19 -39.51 7.19 -27.91
C ASN A 19 -38.86 7.82 -26.66
N TYR A 20 -39.62 8.58 -25.87
CA TYR A 20 -39.14 9.16 -24.61
C TYR A 20 -38.73 8.07 -23.60
N ASN A 21 -39.58 7.05 -23.42
CA ASN A 21 -39.28 5.93 -22.53
C ASN A 21 -38.07 5.11 -22.98
N LYS A 22 -37.92 4.88 -24.30
CA LYS A 22 -36.78 4.16 -24.88
C LYS A 22 -35.47 4.94 -24.70
N SER A 23 -35.50 6.26 -24.84
CA SER A 23 -34.34 7.14 -24.60
C SER A 23 -33.94 7.20 -23.13
N SER A 24 -34.93 7.29 -22.23
CA SER A 24 -34.72 7.28 -20.78
C SER A 24 -34.11 5.96 -20.29
N SER A 25 -34.62 4.82 -20.77
CA SER A 25 -34.11 3.47 -20.45
C SER A 25 -32.67 3.24 -20.94
N LYS A 26 -32.33 3.72 -22.14
CA LYS A 26 -30.98 3.60 -22.71
C LYS A 26 -29.96 4.49 -21.97
N ARG A 27 -30.39 5.66 -21.46
CA ARG A 27 -29.55 6.53 -20.62
C ARG A 27 -29.30 5.93 -19.23
N THR A 28 -30.30 5.29 -18.63
CA THR A 28 -30.14 4.62 -17.33
C THR A 28 -29.23 3.39 -17.42
N SER A 29 -29.39 2.54 -18.45
CA SER A 29 -28.52 1.36 -18.62
C SER A 29 -27.07 1.72 -18.93
N LEU A 30 -26.83 2.79 -19.69
CA LEU A 30 -25.48 3.29 -19.97
C LEU A 30 -24.78 3.81 -18.70
N ASN A 31 -25.48 4.61 -17.89
CA ASN A 31 -24.94 5.14 -16.64
C ASN A 31 -24.64 4.01 -15.63
N VAL A 32 -25.50 3.00 -15.54
CA VAL A 32 -25.27 1.82 -14.69
C VAL A 32 -24.05 1.02 -15.16
N GLY A 33 -23.87 0.82 -16.47
CA GLY A 33 -22.69 0.13 -17.02
C GLY A 33 -21.38 0.87 -16.76
N VAL A 34 -21.36 2.20 -16.88
CA VAL A 34 -20.19 3.03 -16.57
C VAL A 34 -19.84 2.98 -15.08
N ILE A 35 -20.84 3.02 -14.20
CA ILE A 35 -20.63 2.93 -12.74
C ILE A 35 -20.06 1.56 -12.36
N ILE A 36 -20.66 0.46 -12.84
CA ILE A 36 -20.20 -0.91 -12.53
C ILE A 36 -18.79 -1.15 -13.10
N GLY A 37 -18.54 -0.70 -14.33
CA GLY A 37 -17.22 -0.77 -14.96
C GLY A 37 -16.16 0.02 -14.17
N GLY A 38 -16.51 1.22 -13.70
CA GLY A 38 -15.63 2.04 -12.86
C GLY A 38 -15.26 1.35 -11.54
N PHE A 39 -16.25 0.77 -10.83
CA PHE A 39 -15.98 0.02 -9.59
C PHE A 39 -15.08 -1.20 -9.81
N ALA A 40 -15.28 -1.94 -10.90
CA ALA A 40 -14.46 -3.10 -11.23
C ALA A 40 -13.00 -2.72 -11.50
N ILE A 41 -12.77 -1.63 -12.24
CA ILE A 41 -11.41 -1.13 -12.53
C ILE A 41 -10.72 -0.65 -11.26
N VAL A 42 -11.41 0.13 -10.42
CA VAL A 42 -10.85 0.60 -9.13
C VAL A 42 -10.53 -0.57 -8.20
N SER A 43 -11.42 -1.56 -8.14
CA SER A 43 -11.19 -2.77 -7.34
C SER A 43 -9.98 -3.57 -7.83
N PHE A 44 -9.85 -3.76 -9.15
CA PHE A 44 -8.71 -4.46 -9.74
C PHE A 44 -7.38 -3.73 -9.50
N ILE A 45 -7.35 -2.42 -9.71
CA ILE A 45 -6.17 -1.59 -9.41
C ILE A 45 -5.80 -1.68 -7.93
N GLY A 46 -6.81 -1.59 -7.04
CA GLY A 46 -6.61 -1.73 -5.60
C GLY A 46 -6.01 -3.08 -5.20
N LEU A 47 -6.47 -4.18 -5.81
CA LEU A 47 -5.91 -5.51 -5.60
C LEU A 47 -4.45 -5.59 -6.05
N VAL A 48 -4.12 -5.08 -7.23
CA VAL A 48 -2.74 -5.09 -7.76
C VAL A 48 -1.81 -4.30 -6.84
N ILE A 49 -2.22 -3.09 -6.42
CA ILE A 49 -1.44 -2.26 -5.50
C ILE A 49 -1.24 -2.98 -4.16
N LEU A 50 -2.30 -3.59 -3.61
CA LEU A 50 -2.23 -4.33 -2.36
C LEU A 50 -1.26 -5.52 -2.47
N SER A 51 -1.32 -6.30 -3.55
CA SER A 51 -0.40 -7.41 -3.81
C SER A 51 1.05 -6.94 -3.89
N LEU A 52 1.32 -5.81 -4.55
CA LEU A 52 2.67 -5.24 -4.62
C LEU A 52 3.15 -4.76 -3.24
N LEU A 53 2.29 -4.11 -2.47
CA LEU A 53 2.61 -3.65 -1.12
C LEU A 53 2.89 -4.80 -0.15
N LEU A 54 2.28 -5.97 -0.36
CA LEU A 54 2.55 -7.20 0.40
C LEU A 54 3.83 -7.90 -0.04
N ALA A 55 4.16 -7.85 -1.33
CA ALA A 55 5.38 -8.46 -1.85
C ALA A 55 6.64 -7.82 -1.25
N ILE A 56 6.66 -6.50 -1.08
CA ILE A 56 7.81 -5.75 -0.54
C ILE A 56 8.27 -6.28 0.84
N PRO A 57 7.45 -6.28 1.91
CA PRO A 57 7.89 -6.72 3.23
C PRO A 57 8.25 -8.21 3.27
N ILE A 58 7.63 -9.03 2.42
CA ILE A 58 7.99 -10.45 2.26
C ILE A 58 9.40 -10.56 1.66
N THR A 59 9.69 -9.84 0.57
CA THR A 59 11.02 -9.85 -0.05
C THR A 59 12.09 -9.35 0.92
N VAL A 60 11.81 -8.29 1.68
CA VAL A 60 12.73 -7.77 2.71
C VAL A 60 13.02 -8.83 3.76
N LEU A 61 11.98 -9.52 4.25
CA LEU A 61 12.12 -10.59 5.24
C LEU A 61 12.93 -11.77 4.68
N VAL A 62 12.61 -12.24 3.47
CA VAL A 62 13.27 -13.39 2.83
C VAL A 62 14.76 -13.12 2.60
N ILE A 63 15.11 -11.93 2.09
CA ILE A 63 16.51 -11.57 1.87
C ILE A 63 17.25 -11.48 3.21
N GLY A 64 16.65 -10.87 4.22
CA GLY A 64 17.23 -10.82 5.57
C GLY A 64 17.47 -12.20 6.17
N LEU A 65 16.53 -13.15 5.99
CA LEU A 65 16.66 -14.52 6.45
C LEU A 65 17.70 -15.33 5.66
N HIS A 66 17.74 -15.16 4.33
CA HIS A 66 18.66 -15.88 3.44
C HIS A 66 20.11 -15.51 3.73
N TYR A 67 20.40 -14.23 4.00
CA TYR A 67 21.73 -13.74 4.34
C TYR A 67 21.90 -13.50 5.85
N ARG A 68 21.20 -14.26 6.69
CA ARG A 68 21.30 -14.14 8.15
C ARG A 68 22.68 -14.52 8.67
N ASP A 69 23.36 -15.46 8.02
CA ASP A 69 24.65 -15.93 8.49
C ASP A 69 25.68 -14.80 8.45
N PRO A 70 26.45 -14.60 9.54
CA PRO A 70 27.42 -13.51 9.64
C PRO A 70 28.56 -13.61 8.61
N ARG A 71 28.73 -14.77 7.96
CA ARG A 71 29.71 -14.98 6.89
C ARG A 71 29.39 -14.18 5.62
N TYR A 72 28.11 -13.88 5.38
CA TYR A 72 27.70 -13.11 4.21
C TYR A 72 27.95 -11.60 4.37
N CYS A 73 28.10 -11.10 5.59
CA CYS A 73 28.39 -9.68 5.86
C CYS A 73 29.10 -9.53 7.22
N PRO A 74 30.38 -9.97 7.34
CA PRO A 74 31.14 -9.87 8.58
C PRO A 74 31.34 -8.43 9.07
N ILE A 75 31.39 -7.45 8.15
CA ILE A 75 31.61 -6.04 8.48
C ILE A 75 30.47 -5.46 9.33
N GLU A 76 29.22 -5.86 9.07
CA GLU A 76 28.06 -5.42 9.85
C GLU A 76 26.92 -6.44 9.74
N PRO A 77 26.90 -7.47 10.63
CA PRO A 77 25.88 -8.51 10.61
C PRO A 77 24.49 -7.98 11.00
N ARG A 78 24.42 -6.76 11.55
CA ARG A 78 23.15 -6.12 11.95
C ARG A 78 22.31 -5.66 10.76
N ILE A 79 22.89 -5.55 9.55
CA ILE A 79 22.12 -5.24 8.34
C ILE A 79 21.05 -6.31 8.13
N SER A 80 21.41 -7.60 8.13
CA SER A 80 20.42 -8.68 7.96
C SER A 80 19.35 -8.66 9.05
N LEU A 81 19.73 -8.36 10.30
CA LEU A 81 18.79 -8.24 11.41
C LEU A 81 17.80 -7.07 11.22
N PHE A 82 18.28 -5.92 10.71
CA PHE A 82 17.43 -4.79 10.36
C PHE A 82 16.34 -5.20 9.37
N LEU A 83 16.71 -5.89 8.27
CA LEU A 83 15.75 -6.38 7.27
C LEU A 83 14.74 -7.35 7.87
N ILE A 84 15.18 -8.31 8.69
CA ILE A 84 14.29 -9.30 9.31
C ILE A 84 13.25 -8.61 10.19
N VAL A 85 13.70 -7.75 11.11
CA VAL A 85 12.78 -7.06 12.05
C VAL A 85 11.83 -6.16 11.28
N HIS A 86 12.33 -5.40 10.31
CA HIS A 86 11.50 -4.48 9.54
C HIS A 86 10.45 -5.22 8.70
N GLY A 87 10.84 -6.31 8.01
CA GLY A 87 9.92 -7.15 7.25
C GLY A 87 8.87 -7.85 8.13
N ALA A 88 9.31 -8.44 9.25
CA ALA A 88 8.42 -9.14 10.18
C ALA A 88 7.40 -8.19 10.84
N VAL A 89 7.87 -7.02 11.29
CA VAL A 89 7.02 -6.00 11.91
C VAL A 89 6.00 -5.47 10.90
N GLY A 90 6.41 -5.24 9.64
CA GLY A 90 5.49 -4.84 8.56
C GLY A 90 4.40 -5.87 8.27
N ILE A 91 4.76 -7.15 8.13
CA ILE A 91 3.78 -8.24 7.91
C ILE A 91 2.85 -8.38 9.13
N GLY A 92 3.41 -8.38 10.34
CA GLY A 92 2.64 -8.48 11.57
C GLY A 92 1.58 -7.37 11.69
N CYS A 93 1.96 -6.13 11.38
CA CYS A 93 1.02 -5.01 11.41
C CYS A 93 -0.08 -5.13 10.36
N LEU A 94 0.25 -5.57 9.15
CA LEU A 94 -0.76 -5.83 8.11
C LEU A 94 -1.78 -6.87 8.58
N VAL A 95 -1.32 -7.99 9.13
CA VAL A 95 -2.19 -9.06 9.64
C VAL A 95 -3.07 -8.54 10.78
N VAL A 96 -2.49 -7.83 11.75
CA VAL A 96 -3.23 -7.23 12.88
C VAL A 96 -4.29 -6.25 12.38
N ASN A 97 -3.96 -5.36 11.44
CA ASN A 97 -4.90 -4.39 10.89
C ASN A 97 -6.05 -5.05 10.12
N ILE A 98 -5.77 -6.11 9.35
CA ILE A 98 -6.82 -6.87 8.64
C ILE A 98 -7.76 -7.53 9.65
N ILE A 99 -7.21 -8.19 10.67
CA ILE A 99 -8.01 -8.84 11.72
C ILE A 99 -8.87 -7.81 12.45
N LEU A 100 -8.28 -6.69 12.91
CA LEU A 100 -9.02 -5.63 13.59
C LEU A 100 -10.10 -5.03 12.67
N GLY A 101 -9.80 -4.82 11.38
CA GLY A 101 -10.76 -4.32 10.41
C GLY A 101 -11.97 -5.25 10.27
N ILE A 102 -11.74 -6.57 10.17
CA ILE A 102 -12.81 -7.56 10.11
C ILE A 102 -13.64 -7.54 11.41
N ILE A 103 -12.99 -7.50 12.57
CA ILE A 103 -13.67 -7.43 13.86
C ILE A 103 -14.55 -6.17 13.94
N VAL A 104 -14.02 -5.00 13.58
CA VAL A 104 -14.80 -3.75 13.56
C VAL A 104 -16.02 -3.87 12.65
N LEU A 105 -15.88 -4.45 11.45
CA LEU A 105 -17.00 -4.65 10.52
C LEU A 105 -18.07 -5.60 11.07
N LEU A 106 -17.69 -6.62 11.84
CA LEU A 106 -18.63 -7.53 12.49
C LEU A 106 -19.38 -6.83 13.64
N PHE A 107 -18.69 -6.01 14.43
CA PHE A 107 -19.27 -5.35 15.60
C PHE A 107 -20.06 -4.10 15.26
N ILE A 108 -19.76 -3.38 14.17
CA ILE A 108 -20.51 -2.18 13.77
C ILE A 108 -21.99 -2.48 13.52
N ARG A 109 -22.32 -3.72 13.13
CA ARG A 109 -23.70 -4.19 12.94
C ARG A 109 -24.41 -4.56 14.24
N ARG A 110 -23.67 -4.76 15.33
CA ARG A 110 -24.19 -5.29 16.60
C ARG A 110 -24.20 -4.26 17.72
N ASP A 111 -23.12 -3.50 17.88
CA ASP A 111 -22.96 -2.49 18.94
C ASP A 111 -21.99 -1.38 18.47
N SER A 112 -22.53 -0.17 18.31
CA SER A 112 -21.77 1.01 17.88
C SER A 112 -20.72 1.45 18.90
N SER A 113 -20.93 1.18 20.19
CA SER A 113 -20.00 1.60 21.26
C SER A 113 -18.70 0.80 21.22
N MET A 114 -18.81 -0.51 20.98
CA MET A 114 -17.65 -1.40 20.84
C MET A 114 -16.84 -1.10 19.58
N ALA A 115 -17.50 -0.69 18.49
CA ALA A 115 -16.81 -0.26 17.26
C ALA A 115 -15.94 0.98 17.49
N ILE A 116 -16.40 1.96 18.29
CA ILE A 116 -15.61 3.16 18.63
C ILE A 116 -14.37 2.80 19.45
N ILE A 117 -14.50 1.88 20.41
CA ILE A 117 -13.37 1.42 21.23
C ILE A 117 -12.32 0.70 20.35
N LEU A 118 -12.76 -0.22 19.48
CA LEU A 118 -11.87 -0.98 18.61
C LEU A 118 -11.14 -0.10 17.59
N THR A 119 -11.83 0.91 17.02
CA THR A 119 -11.20 1.88 16.11
C THR A 119 -10.20 2.80 16.84
N SER A 120 -10.45 3.10 18.11
CA SER A 120 -9.49 3.83 18.94
C SER A 120 -8.24 2.99 19.22
N ILE A 121 -8.41 1.71 19.54
CA ILE A 121 -7.30 0.75 19.73
C ILE A 121 -6.49 0.60 18.44
N SER A 122 -7.14 0.45 17.28
CA SER A 122 -6.42 0.32 16.00
C SER A 122 -5.61 1.59 15.67
N SER A 123 -6.14 2.77 16.00
CA SER A 123 -5.43 4.04 15.81
C SER A 123 -4.18 4.14 16.70
N ILE A 124 -4.27 3.75 17.97
CA ILE A 124 -3.14 3.73 18.91
C ILE A 124 -2.08 2.71 18.47
N LEU A 125 -2.50 1.50 18.07
CA LEU A 125 -1.60 0.48 17.55
C LEU A 125 -0.89 0.97 16.29
N SER A 126 -1.61 1.63 15.38
CA SER A 126 -1.04 2.19 14.14
C SER A 126 0.00 3.27 14.43
N HIS A 127 -0.27 4.18 15.38
CA HIS A 127 0.69 5.20 15.80
C HIS A 127 1.93 4.60 16.45
N THR A 128 1.75 3.67 17.38
CA THR A 128 2.84 2.99 18.09
C THR A 128 3.73 2.21 17.14
N HIS A 129 3.11 1.53 16.17
CA HIS A 129 3.83 0.83 15.12
C HIS A 129 4.62 1.79 14.22
N GLY A 130 4.00 2.91 13.84
CA GLY A 130 4.64 3.94 13.04
C GLY A 130 5.90 4.50 13.71
N THR A 131 5.84 4.85 14.99
CA THR A 131 7.01 5.37 15.72
C THR A 131 8.11 4.33 15.87
N LEU A 132 7.75 3.07 16.16
CA LEU A 132 8.71 1.97 16.23
C LEU A 132 9.45 1.76 14.90
N ILE A 133 8.71 1.73 13.78
CA ILE A 133 9.30 1.62 12.45
C ILE A 133 10.22 2.79 12.15
N TRP A 134 9.83 4.01 12.51
CA TRP A 134 10.64 5.20 12.31
C TRP A 134 11.98 5.15 13.04
N ILE A 135 11.96 4.77 14.33
CA ILE A 135 13.18 4.60 15.12
C ILE A 135 14.06 3.51 14.50
N TRP A 136 13.47 2.38 14.13
CA TRP A 136 14.18 1.27 13.52
C TRP A 136 14.77 1.63 12.15
N LEU A 137 14.08 2.45 11.37
CA LEU A 137 14.55 2.97 10.08
C LEU A 137 15.81 3.82 10.23
N ILE A 138 15.86 4.69 11.24
CA ILE A 138 17.04 5.51 11.54
C ILE A 138 18.22 4.60 11.91
N ILE A 139 18.00 3.62 12.80
CA ILE A 139 19.03 2.67 13.21
C ILE A 139 19.57 1.87 12.02
N GLY A 140 18.68 1.32 11.19
CA GLY A 140 19.07 0.58 9.98
C GLY A 140 19.82 1.44 8.97
N SER A 141 19.47 2.72 8.87
CA SER A 141 20.19 3.69 8.05
C SER A 141 21.62 3.89 8.54
N VAL A 142 21.82 4.08 9.84
CA VAL A 142 23.16 4.21 10.42
C VAL A 142 24.00 2.97 10.11
N TRP A 143 23.46 1.76 10.30
CA TRP A 143 24.19 0.52 10.00
C TRP A 143 24.55 0.40 8.52
N THR A 144 23.63 0.72 7.61
CA THR A 144 23.85 0.56 6.16
C THR A 144 24.79 1.64 5.60
N PHE A 145 24.69 2.88 6.07
CA PHE A 145 25.52 3.98 5.58
C PHE A 145 26.92 4.02 6.22
N SER A 146 27.06 3.55 7.47
CA SER A 146 28.36 3.52 8.17
C SER A 146 29.41 2.69 7.42
N VAL A 147 28.99 1.56 6.84
CA VAL A 147 29.89 0.64 6.15
C VAL A 147 30.12 0.95 4.66
N HIS A 148 29.40 1.93 4.10
CA HIS A 148 29.44 2.23 2.65
C HIS A 148 30.83 2.52 2.10
N LYS A 149 31.72 3.13 2.91
CA LYS A 149 33.09 3.48 2.50
C LYS A 149 34.11 2.36 2.72
N GLN A 150 33.77 1.37 3.55
CA GLN A 150 34.70 0.34 4.02
C GLN A 150 34.43 -1.03 3.39
N ILE A 151 33.26 -1.20 2.75
CA ILE A 151 32.83 -2.44 2.13
C ILE A 151 33.70 -2.83 0.93
N THR A 152 34.16 -4.08 0.92
CA THR A 152 34.73 -4.76 -0.23
C THR A 152 33.77 -5.84 -0.71
N HIS A 153 33.60 -5.96 -2.03
CA HIS A 153 32.80 -7.04 -2.64
C HIS A 153 33.68 -8.17 -3.16
N GLU A 154 34.99 -8.03 -3.02
CA GLU A 154 35.97 -8.99 -3.52
C GLU A 154 36.10 -10.13 -2.51
N TYR A 155 35.75 -11.33 -2.96
CA TYR A 155 36.06 -12.55 -2.24
C TYR A 155 37.55 -12.82 -2.41
N ASP A 156 38.28 -13.00 -1.31
CA ASP A 156 39.69 -13.37 -1.39
C ASP A 156 39.79 -14.81 -1.89
N THR A 157 39.97 -14.92 -3.21
CA THR A 157 40.11 -16.19 -3.94
C THR A 157 41.41 -16.90 -3.60
N VAL A 158 42.43 -16.17 -3.10
CA VAL A 158 43.75 -16.72 -2.78
C VAL A 158 43.71 -17.45 -1.45
N ASN A 159 43.06 -16.86 -0.44
CA ASN A 159 42.98 -17.44 0.91
C ASN A 159 41.66 -18.20 1.17
N HIS A 160 40.75 -18.26 0.18
CA HIS A 160 39.41 -18.84 0.32
C HIS A 160 38.63 -18.28 1.53
N PHE A 161 38.89 -17.02 1.92
CA PHE A 161 38.34 -16.43 3.14
C PHE A 161 37.62 -15.10 2.86
N TYR A 162 36.57 -14.84 3.62
CA TYR A 162 35.87 -13.55 3.57
C TYR A 162 36.66 -12.53 4.38
N THR A 163 37.18 -11.49 3.73
CA THR A 163 37.83 -10.40 4.46
C THR A 163 36.86 -9.77 5.47
N TYR A 164 37.37 -9.20 6.57
CA TYR A 164 36.52 -8.56 7.58
C TYR A 164 35.60 -7.47 6.98
N ASN A 165 36.05 -6.85 5.89
CA ASN A 165 35.34 -5.80 5.17
C ASN A 165 34.36 -6.33 4.10
N TYR A 166 34.26 -7.65 3.95
CA TYR A 166 33.39 -8.25 2.95
C TYR A 166 31.92 -8.06 3.30
N CYS A 167 31.09 -7.80 2.30
CA CYS A 167 29.65 -7.97 2.42
C CYS A 167 29.03 -8.31 1.06
N HIS A 168 28.12 -9.29 1.08
CA HIS A 168 27.49 -9.83 -0.11
C HIS A 168 26.74 -8.71 -0.86
N PRO A 169 27.00 -8.53 -2.17
CA PRO A 169 26.50 -7.36 -2.90
C PRO A 169 24.98 -7.31 -2.97
N VAL A 170 24.30 -8.45 -3.03
CA VAL A 170 22.83 -8.51 -3.06
C VAL A 170 22.23 -7.99 -1.75
N LEU A 171 22.74 -8.41 -0.60
CA LEU A 171 22.24 -7.98 0.71
C LEU A 171 22.43 -6.48 0.89
N TYR A 172 23.65 -6.00 0.64
CA TYR A 172 24.00 -4.59 0.82
C TYR A 172 23.21 -3.68 -0.13
N ARG A 173 23.22 -3.98 -1.44
CA ARG A 173 22.52 -3.17 -2.44
C ARG A 173 21.02 -3.16 -2.21
N PHE A 174 20.44 -4.30 -1.83
CA PHE A 174 19.02 -4.38 -1.51
C PHE A 174 18.68 -3.51 -0.29
N ALA A 175 19.43 -3.62 0.82
CA ALA A 175 19.23 -2.80 2.01
C ALA A 175 19.33 -1.30 1.69
N PHE A 176 20.35 -0.92 0.91
CA PHE A 176 20.59 0.46 0.52
C PHE A 176 19.47 1.03 -0.37
N ILE A 177 19.08 0.31 -1.43
CA ILE A 177 17.99 0.72 -2.33
C ILE A 177 16.67 0.77 -1.55
N TYR A 178 16.42 -0.21 -0.68
CA TYR A 178 15.23 -0.24 0.17
C TYR A 178 15.11 1.02 1.02
N LEU A 179 16.18 1.41 1.71
CA LEU A 179 16.21 2.63 2.52
C LEU A 179 15.91 3.87 1.67
N ILE A 180 16.52 3.99 0.48
CA ILE A 180 16.26 5.12 -0.43
C ILE A 180 14.78 5.18 -0.81
N ILE A 181 14.19 4.06 -1.22
CA ILE A 181 12.77 3.98 -1.59
C ILE A 181 11.90 4.43 -0.41
N VAL A 182 12.17 3.93 0.80
CA VAL A 182 11.40 4.31 2.00
C VAL A 182 11.53 5.81 2.27
N TYR A 183 12.73 6.39 2.20
CA TYR A 183 12.94 7.83 2.38
C TYR A 183 12.21 8.67 1.32
N VAL A 184 12.23 8.24 0.05
CA VAL A 184 11.50 8.92 -1.03
C VAL A 184 10.00 8.88 -0.78
N LEU A 185 9.45 7.71 -0.41
CA LEU A 185 8.02 7.57 -0.08
C LEU A 185 7.62 8.44 1.12
N LEU A 186 8.47 8.54 2.14
CA LEU A 186 8.25 9.42 3.28
C LEU A 186 8.32 10.89 2.90
N GLY A 187 9.28 11.29 2.07
CA GLY A 187 9.39 12.65 1.54
C GLY A 187 8.16 13.06 0.74
N VAL A 188 7.75 12.25 -0.23
CA VAL A 188 6.54 12.47 -1.05
C VAL A 188 5.29 12.49 -0.15
N GLY A 189 5.17 11.53 0.77
CA GLY A 189 4.03 11.45 1.69
C GLY A 189 3.91 12.65 2.63
N CYS A 190 5.03 13.23 3.06
CA CYS A 190 5.05 14.48 3.80
C CYS A 190 4.63 15.64 2.88
N CYS A 191 5.29 15.84 1.73
CA CYS A 191 5.00 16.94 0.81
C CYS A 191 3.51 17.01 0.45
N CYS A 192 2.87 15.88 0.14
CA CYS A 192 1.43 15.84 -0.17
C CYS A 192 0.54 16.28 1.00
N ARG A 193 0.88 15.91 2.25
CA ARG A 193 0.10 16.34 3.43
C ARG A 193 0.27 17.82 3.71
N TRP A 194 1.48 18.34 3.60
CA TRP A 194 1.76 19.76 3.77
C TRP A 194 1.02 20.60 2.71
N LEU A 195 1.02 20.17 1.44
CA LEU A 195 0.24 20.81 0.38
C LEU A 195 -1.27 20.80 0.67
N MET A 196 -1.83 19.66 1.09
CA MET A 196 -3.25 19.55 1.43
C MET A 196 -3.65 20.42 2.64
N LEU A 197 -2.77 20.55 3.64
CA LEU A 197 -3.00 21.45 4.78
C LEU A 197 -2.95 22.92 4.36
N CYS A 198 -2.02 23.29 3.49
CA CYS A 198 -1.93 24.65 2.95
C CYS A 198 -3.15 25.01 2.08
N CYS A 199 -3.62 24.10 1.23
CA CYS A 199 -4.82 24.34 0.42
C CYS A 199 -6.07 24.52 1.29
N ARG A 200 -6.21 23.76 2.38
CA ARG A 200 -7.33 23.91 3.34
C ARG A 200 -7.25 25.14 4.23
N ALA A 201 -6.08 25.76 4.36
CA ALA A 201 -5.91 26.97 5.18
C ALA A 201 -6.17 28.27 4.41
N ILE A 202 -6.31 28.19 3.08
CA ILE A 202 -6.55 29.33 2.17
C ILE A 202 -8.05 29.51 1.86
N GLU A 203 -8.86 28.48 2.10
CA GLU A 203 -10.32 28.46 1.90
C GLU A 203 -11.06 28.90 3.16
#